data_AF-A0A292Z795-F1
#
_entry.id   AF-A0A292Z795-F1
#
_cell.length_a   1.000
_cell.length_b   1.000
_cell.length_c   1.000
_cell.angle_alpha   90.00
_cell.angle_beta   90.00
_cell.angle_gamma   90.00
#
_symmetry.space_group_name_H-M   'P 1'
#
loop_
_entity.id
_entity.type
_entity.pdbx_description
1 polymer ?
#
loop_
_entity_poly.entity_id
_entity_poly.type
_entity_poly.pdbx_seq_one_letter_code
_entity_poly.pdbx_strand_id
1 'polypeptide(L)' 'MPTETPLQRLASRVLGQPVAPWIRAQRPETSWRKIAAELNRVTHGEIDVPAQTLANWAPDPVVADEPSAAAS' A
#
# COMPACT_ATOMS: atom_id res chain seq x y z
N MET A 1 12.71 -3.49 -11.18
CA MET A 1 12.19 -2.78 -9.99
C MET A 1 10.76 -2.39 -10.30
N PRO A 2 9.76 -2.63 -9.43
CA PRO A 2 8.43 -2.08 -9.68
C PRO A 2 8.55 -0.56 -9.71
N THR A 3 8.25 0.05 -10.85
CA THR A 3 8.35 1.49 -11.05
C THR A 3 7.29 2.16 -10.16
N GLU A 4 7.71 2.81 -9.08
CA GLU A 4 6.79 3.60 -8.25
C GLU A 4 6.04 4.60 -9.13
N THR A 5 4.71 4.63 -8.97
CA THR A 5 3.88 5.61 -9.69
C THR A 5 4.25 7.05 -9.24
N PRO A 6 4.04 8.08 -10.08
CA PRO A 6 4.31 9.47 -9.67
C PRO A 6 3.60 9.86 -8.37
N LEU A 7 2.38 9.36 -8.15
CA LEU A 7 1.60 9.59 -6.94
C LEU A 7 2.19 8.88 -5.72
N GLN A 8 2.72 7.67 -5.90
CA GLN A 8 3.42 6.93 -4.85
C GLN A 8 4.71 7.65 -4.43
N ARG A 9 5.46 8.21 -5.39
CA ARG A 9 6.65 9.05 -5.10
C ARG A 9 6.29 10.32 -4.34
N LEU A 10 5.19 10.98 -4.74
CA LEU A 10 4.70 12.16 -4.03
C LEU A 10 4.32 11.80 -2.59
N ALA A 11 3.55 10.72 -2.40
CA ALA A 11 3.18 10.24 -1.07
C ALA A 11 4.41 9.94 -0.22
N SER A 12 5.41 9.24 -0.76
CA SER A 12 6.68 8.98 -0.06
C SER A 12 7.42 10.27 0.33
N ARG A 13 7.37 11.30 -0.51
CA ARG A 13 8.00 12.60 -0.24
C ARG A 13 7.29 13.38 0.86
N VAL A 14 5.96 13.45 0.81
CA VAL A 14 5.14 14.16 1.80
C VAL A 14 5.21 13.45 3.16
N LEU A 15 5.18 12.12 3.15
CA LEU A 15 5.32 11.29 4.35
C LEU A 15 6.74 11.31 4.95
N GLY A 16 7.75 11.72 4.17
CA GLY A 16 9.17 11.70 4.57
C GLY A 16 9.78 10.30 4.68
N GLN A 17 9.08 9.27 4.22
CA GLN A 17 9.52 7.88 4.21
C GLN A 17 8.81 7.11 3.07
N PRO A 18 9.30 5.96 2.63
CA PRO A 18 8.66 5.23 1.55
C PRO A 18 7.23 4.78 1.93
N VAL A 19 6.25 5.09 1.08
CA VAL A 19 4.83 4.85 1.39
C VAL A 19 4.46 3.36 1.42
N ALA A 20 5.07 2.52 0.58
CA ALA A 20 4.79 1.09 0.55
C ALA A 20 5.10 0.35 1.87
N PRO A 21 6.29 0.49 2.49
CA PRO A 21 6.56 -0.11 3.80
C PRO A 21 5.70 0.52 4.91
N TRP A 22 5.40 1.82 4.86
CA TRP A 22 4.49 2.45 5.81
C TRP A 22 3.08 1.85 5.76
N ILE A 23 2.55 1.60 4.55
CA ILE A 23 1.29 0.90 4.35
C ILE A 23 1.35 -0.53 4.90
N ARG A 24 2.41 -1.28 4.57
CA ARG A 24 2.59 -2.68 5.00
C ARG A 24 2.66 -2.83 6.52
N ALA A 25 3.24 -1.87 7.22
CA ALA A 25 3.32 -1.87 8.68
C ALA A 25 1.94 -1.78 9.34
N GLN A 26 1.00 -1.03 8.75
CA GLN A 26 -0.35 -0.82 9.31
C GLN A 26 -1.36 -1.86 8.84
N ARG A 27 -1.12 -2.49 7.69
CA ARG A 27 -2.04 -3.45 7.07
C ARG A 27 -2.51 -4.60 7.98
N PRO A 28 -1.66 -5.24 8.81
CA PRO A 28 -2.11 -6.33 9.69
C PRO A 28 -3.11 -5.85 10.76
N GLU A 29 -3.07 -4.58 11.13
CA GLU A 29 -3.90 -4.03 12.22
C GLU A 29 -5.17 -3.36 11.70
N THR A 30 -5.23 -3.01 10.41
CA THR A 30 -6.30 -2.14 9.90
C THR A 30 -6.66 -2.34 8.43
N SER A 31 -7.89 -1.95 8.08
CA SER A 31 -8.43 -2.05 6.73
C SER A 31 -7.88 -0.97 5.80
N TRP A 32 -7.80 -1.25 4.50
CA TRP A 32 -7.37 -0.30 3.46
C TRP A 32 -8.03 1.09 3.53
N ARG A 33 -9.32 1.16 3.86
CA ARG A 33 -10.03 2.43 4.06
C ARG A 33 -9.47 3.26 5.22
N LYS A 34 -9.11 2.61 6.33
CA LYS A 34 -8.50 3.28 7.48
C LYS A 34 -7.09 3.75 7.17
N ILE A 35 -6.30 2.96 6.44
CA ILE A 35 -4.97 3.38 5.97
C ILE A 35 -5.08 4.59 5.04
N ALA A 36 -6.07 4.64 4.14
CA ALA A 36 -6.31 5.80 3.28
C ALA A 36 -6.67 7.06 4.07
N ALA A 37 -7.57 6.94 5.04
CA ALA A 37 -7.93 8.04 5.92
C ALA A 37 -6.73 8.51 6.76
N GLU A 38 -5.91 7.58 7.26
CA GLU A 38 -4.72 7.91 8.03
C GLU A 38 -3.65 8.55 7.16
N LEU A 39 -3.43 8.04 5.94
CA LEU A 39 -2.51 8.64 4.98
C LEU A 39 -2.91 10.08 4.67
N ASN A 40 -4.20 10.30 4.41
CA ASN A 40 -4.73 11.64 4.19
C ASN A 40 -4.52 12.54 5.42
N ARG A 41 -4.77 12.02 6.62
CA ARG A 41 -4.57 12.75 7.88
C ARG A 41 -3.10 13.14 8.13
N VAL A 42 -2.16 12.19 8.01
CA VAL A 42 -0.72 12.45 8.29
C VAL A 42 -0.07 13.29 7.20
N THR A 43 -0.64 13.30 5.99
CA THR A 43 -0.23 14.17 4.89
C THR A 43 -1.02 15.48 4.86
N HIS A 44 -1.78 15.80 5.91
CA HIS A 44 -2.57 17.03 6.01
C HIS A 44 -3.50 17.30 4.81
N GLY A 45 -4.00 16.24 4.18
CA GLY A 45 -4.87 16.31 3.01
C GLY A 45 -4.15 16.36 1.67
N GLU A 46 -2.81 16.42 1.64
CA GLU A 46 -2.05 16.47 0.38
C GLU A 46 -2.17 15.18 -0.44
N ILE A 47 -2.36 14.04 0.24
CA ILE A 47 -2.58 12.74 -0.40
C ILE A 47 -3.99 12.25 -0.08
N ASP A 48 -4.89 12.34 -1.04
CA ASP A 48 -6.21 11.70 -0.99
C ASP A 48 -6.29 10.62 -2.06
N VAL A 49 -6.33 9.35 -1.63
CA VAL A 49 -6.37 8.20 -2.54
C VAL A 49 -7.37 7.15 -2.05
N PRO A 50 -8.10 6.49 -2.95
CA PRO A 50 -9.01 5.44 -2.56
C PRO A 50 -8.24 4.20 -2.07
N ALA A 51 -8.90 3.42 -1.20
CA ALA A 51 -8.38 2.17 -0.66
C ALA A 51 -7.83 1.19 -1.73
N GLN A 52 -8.44 1.16 -2.92
CA GLN A 52 -8.00 0.32 -4.03
C GLN A 52 -6.62 0.72 -4.56
N THR A 53 -6.30 2.02 -4.57
CA THR A 53 -4.97 2.51 -4.97
C THR A 53 -3.90 2.06 -3.98
N LEU A 54 -4.19 2.08 -2.68
CA LEU A 54 -3.26 1.57 -1.67
C LEU A 54 -2.99 0.07 -1.80
N ALA A 55 -4.04 -0.71 -2.10
CA ALA A 55 -3.90 -2.15 -2.34
C ALA A 55 -3.02 -2.44 -3.57
N ASN A 56 -3.03 -1.57 -4.59
CA ASN A 56 -2.14 -1.70 -5.75
C ASN A 56 -0.68 -1.32 -5.42
N TRP A 57 -0.46 -0.37 -4.51
CA TRP A 57 0.89 0.05 -4.11
C TRP A 57 1.57 -0.94 -3.17
N ALA A 58 0.78 -1.62 -2.33
CA ALA A 58 1.25 -2.64 -1.41
C ALA A 58 0.26 -3.81 -1.43
N PRO A 59 0.26 -4.65 -2.47
CA PRO A 59 -0.58 -5.84 -2.46
C PRO A 59 -0.27 -6.65 -1.21
N ASP A 60 -1.33 -7.07 -0.53
CA ASP A 60 -1.24 -7.96 0.62
C ASP A 60 -0.52 -9.23 0.16
N PRO A 61 0.45 -9.76 0.92
CA PRO A 61 1.05 -11.05 0.62
C PRO A 61 0.03 -12.17 0.93
N VAL A 62 -1.09 -12.20 0.23
CA VAL A 62 -1.96 -13.37 0.18
C VAL A 62 -1.66 -14.06 -1.15
N VAL A 63 -1.21 -15.31 -1.07
CA VAL A 63 -0.88 -16.26 -2.16
C VAL A 63 0.28 -15.89 -3.10
N ALA A 64 1.50 -15.92 -2.58
CA ALA A 64 2.55 -16.68 -3.27
C ALA A 64 2.60 -18.08 -2.63
N ASP A 65 1.47 -18.80 -2.68
CA ASP A 65 1.50 -20.25 -2.52
C ASP A 65 1.94 -20.79 -3.88
N GLU A 66 3.07 -21.50 -3.86
CA GLU A 66 3.68 -22.18 -4.99
C GLU A 66 2.66 -23.01 -5.80
N PRO A 67 2.91 -23.31 -7.09
CA PRO A 67 1.99 -24.12 -7.87
C PRO A 67 1.86 -25.49 -7.20
N SER A 68 0.68 -25.80 -6.68
CA SER A 68 0.35 -27.17 -6.25
C SER A 68 0.56 -28.08 -7.45
N ALA A 69 1.71 -28.77 -7.43
CA ALA A 69 2.12 -29.70 -8.45
C ALA A 69 1.01 -30.72 -8.68
N ALA A 70 0.78 -30.99 -9.96
CA ALA A 70 -0.12 -32.02 -10.44
C ALA A 70 0.17 -33.35 -9.73
N ALA A 71 -0.87 -33.92 -9.13
CA ALA A 71 -0.95 -35.34 -8.84
C ALA A 71 -2.34 -35.80 -9.25
N SER A 72 -2.46 -36.27 -10.49
CA SER A 72 -3.46 -37.24 -10.96
C SER A 72 -3.02 -37.79 -12.30
#